data_AF-A0A2K9J148-F1
#
_entry.id   AF-A0A2K9J148-F1
#
_cell.length_a   1.000
_cell.length_b   1.000
_cell.length_c   1.000
_cell.angle_alpha   90.00
_cell.angle_beta   90.00
_cell.angle_gamma   90.00
#
_symmetry.space_group_name_H-M   'P 1'
#
loop_
_entity.id
_entity.type
_entity.pdbx_description
1 polymer ?
#
loop_
_entity_poly.entity_id
_entity_poly.type
_entity_poly.pdbx_seq_one_letter_code
_entity_poly.pdbx_strand_id
1 'polypeptide(L)'
;MNKGIIMEKRREYMIVLTKDGAFHKAIPIKGVDIGMEVCFDPLSDQRKLMFMQRKKQHHNFFSFLAFVSMICLFVLPFYFVADNNRVYAYVGIDINPNPSIEFKLDEDLHVQGIRSINDEAKRISQHLMNYKDKNAIDVIPLFIEKVEQAGLTNKNKQVIIGISSLQETDVTLFEELKEKSVSLQGWKITTVKVPNEIRNVAEAQNLSMNELMAKELAEKNPMRIQFKNVEELKEEDRAIIQSFYNY
;
A
#
# COMPACT_ATOMS: atom_id res chain seq x y z
N MET A 1 31.16 -63.19 28.00
CA MET A 1 29.70 -63.12 27.77
C MET A 1 29.02 -63.19 29.11
N ASN A 2 28.22 -62.18 29.46
CA ASN A 2 27.57 -62.13 30.77
C ASN A 2 26.29 -62.97 30.74
N LYS A 3 26.14 -63.90 31.69
CA LYS A 3 24.95 -64.74 31.83
C LYS A 3 24.24 -64.40 33.14
N GLY A 4 22.91 -64.42 33.11
CA GLY A 4 22.11 -64.25 34.30
C GLY A 4 20.64 -64.53 34.07
N ILE A 5 19.87 -64.51 35.16
CA ILE A 5 18.45 -64.83 35.18
C ILE A 5 17.63 -63.55 35.07
N ILE A 6 16.61 -63.54 34.21
CA ILE A 6 15.71 -62.38 34.06
C ILE A 6 14.84 -62.27 35.32
N MET A 7 14.99 -61.16 36.04
CA MET A 7 14.21 -60.86 37.26
C MET A 7 13.00 -59.98 36.95
N GLU A 8 13.16 -59.04 36.03
CA GLU A 8 12.10 -58.10 35.65
C GLU A 8 12.21 -57.72 34.17
N LYS A 9 11.07 -57.53 33.52
CA LYS A 9 10.99 -57.16 32.10
C LYS A 9 10.10 -55.93 31.93
N ARG A 10 10.66 -54.84 31.38
CA ARG A 10 9.93 -53.65 30.95
C ARG A 10 10.10 -53.43 29.45
N ARG A 11 9.32 -52.50 28.88
CA ARG A 11 9.38 -52.17 27.45
C ARG A 11 10.76 -51.71 26.98
N GLU A 12 11.45 -50.94 27.81
CA GLU A 12 12.71 -50.27 27.44
C GLU A 12 13.96 -50.95 28.02
N TYR A 13 13.80 -51.88 28.97
CA TYR A 13 14.90 -52.57 29.65
C TYR A 13 14.44 -53.84 30.37
N MET A 14 15.39 -54.70 30.72
CA MET A 14 15.21 -55.83 31.62
C MET A 14 16.23 -55.77 32.77
N ILE A 15 15.90 -56.36 33.90
CA ILE A 15 16.80 -56.52 35.05
C ILE A 15 17.23 -57.99 35.09
N VAL A 16 18.54 -58.22 35.14
CA VAL A 16 19.15 -59.55 35.13
C VAL A 16 19.97 -59.74 36.40
N LEU A 17 19.80 -60.88 37.07
CA LEU A 17 20.61 -61.32 38.20
C LEU A 17 21.75 -62.22 37.70
N THR A 18 22.99 -61.82 37.93
CA THR A 18 24.19 -62.58 37.58
C THR A 18 24.57 -63.58 38.68
N LYS A 19 25.46 -64.53 38.35
CA LYS A 19 25.89 -65.61 39.27
C LYS A 19 26.61 -65.12 40.53
N ASP A 20 27.19 -63.92 40.47
CA ASP A 20 27.82 -63.21 41.58
C ASP A 20 26.79 -62.46 42.47
N GLY A 21 25.49 -62.57 42.16
CA GLY A 21 24.43 -61.93 42.92
C GLY A 21 24.21 -60.46 42.56
N ALA A 22 24.89 -59.93 41.53
CA ALA A 22 24.71 -58.55 41.09
C ALA A 22 23.46 -58.41 40.19
N PHE A 23 22.81 -57.24 40.28
CA PHE A 23 21.71 -56.88 39.41
C PHE A 23 22.18 -55.92 38.31
N HIS A 24 21.97 -56.30 37.05
CA HIS A 24 22.31 -55.48 35.89
C HIS A 24 21.08 -55.11 35.07
N LYS A 25 21.01 -53.84 34.67
CA LYS A 25 20.07 -53.38 33.65
C LYS A 25 20.60 -53.80 32.28
N ALA A 26 19.78 -54.48 31.48
CA ALA A 26 20.17 -55.02 30.19
C ALA A 26 19.16 -54.65 29.09
N ILE A 27 19.60 -54.79 27.84
CA ILE A 27 18.77 -54.56 26.65
C ILE A 27 17.67 -55.63 26.59
N PRO A 28 16.39 -55.28 26.37
CA PRO A 28 15.31 -56.25 26.34
C PRO A 28 15.46 -57.18 25.14
N ILE A 29 15.48 -58.49 25.39
CA ILE A 29 15.52 -59.54 24.37
C ILE A 29 14.09 -59.99 24.05
N LYS A 30 13.77 -60.21 22.77
CA LYS A 30 12.45 -60.71 22.35
C LYS A 30 12.38 -62.23 22.56
N GLY A 31 11.20 -62.72 22.96
CA GLY A 31 10.94 -64.17 23.11
C GLY A 31 11.52 -64.82 24.37
N VAL A 32 11.95 -64.02 25.36
CA VAL A 32 12.41 -64.50 26.67
C VAL A 32 11.51 -63.96 27.78
N ASP A 33 11.28 -64.73 28.83
CA ASP A 33 10.42 -64.36 29.95
C ASP A 33 11.15 -64.42 31.30
N ILE A 34 10.50 -63.86 32.32
CA ILE A 34 11.02 -63.78 33.69
C ILE A 34 11.33 -65.20 34.18
N GLY A 35 12.51 -65.38 34.80
CA GLY A 35 13.01 -66.67 35.29
C GLY A 35 13.90 -67.43 34.31
N MET A 36 14.02 -66.99 33.04
CA MET A 36 14.94 -67.63 32.08
C MET A 36 16.39 -67.17 32.27
N GLU A 37 17.36 -68.08 32.08
CA GLU A 37 18.78 -67.72 31.98
C GLU A 37 19.11 -67.27 30.56
N VAL A 38 19.70 -66.09 30.42
CA VAL A 38 20.06 -65.50 29.13
C VAL A 38 21.47 -64.94 29.13
N CYS A 39 22.11 -64.95 27.96
CA CYS A 39 23.28 -64.10 27.70
C CYS A 39 22.78 -62.67 27.47
N PHE A 40 23.26 -61.71 28.25
CA PHE A 40 22.79 -60.32 28.18
C PHE A 40 23.94 -59.35 27.99
N ASP A 41 23.63 -58.24 27.32
CA ASP A 41 24.52 -57.09 27.23
C ASP A 41 24.07 -56.00 28.23
N PRO A 42 24.94 -55.58 29.16
CA PRO A 42 24.59 -54.54 30.12
C PRO A 42 24.34 -53.23 29.40
N LEU A 43 23.27 -52.55 29.81
CA LEU A 43 22.83 -51.28 29.27
C LEU A 43 23.74 -50.18 29.85
N SER A 44 24.91 -49.96 29.24
CA SER A 44 25.88 -48.95 29.68
C SER A 44 25.35 -47.53 29.47
N ASP A 45 25.75 -46.60 30.34
CA ASP A 45 25.35 -45.18 30.28
C ASP A 45 25.76 -44.47 28.98
N GLN A 46 26.66 -45.06 28.19
CA GLN A 46 27.13 -44.50 26.92
C GLN A 46 26.01 -44.34 25.87
N ARG A 47 24.90 -45.09 25.95
CA ARG A 47 23.76 -44.93 25.01
C ARG A 47 22.84 -43.76 25.32
N LYS A 48 22.91 -43.12 26.51
CA LYS A 48 22.18 -41.86 26.76
C LYS A 48 22.65 -40.73 25.83
N LEU A 49 23.91 -40.77 25.36
CA LEU A 49 24.46 -39.74 24.49
C LEU A 49 23.80 -39.69 23.10
N MET A 50 23.39 -40.83 22.53
CA MET A 50 22.81 -40.88 21.18
C MET A 50 21.40 -40.26 21.11
N PHE A 51 20.60 -40.38 22.17
CA PHE A 51 19.27 -39.74 22.22
C PHE A 51 19.38 -38.21 22.37
N MET A 52 20.46 -37.71 22.96
CA MET A 52 20.72 -36.28 23.10
C MET A 52 21.14 -35.63 21.76
N GLN A 53 21.78 -36.39 20.86
CA GLN A 53 22.14 -35.91 19.52
C GLN A 53 20.94 -35.75 18.57
N ARG A 54 19.89 -36.58 18.69
CA ARG A 54 18.65 -36.42 17.90
C ARG A 54 17.84 -35.19 18.29
N LYS A 55 17.91 -34.73 19.54
CA LYS A 55 17.26 -33.48 19.98
C LYS A 55 17.89 -32.22 19.38
N LYS A 56 19.20 -32.25 19.06
CA LYS A 56 19.88 -31.10 18.42
C LYS A 56 19.42 -30.84 16.98
N GLN A 57 19.02 -31.87 16.23
CA GLN A 57 18.60 -31.69 14.83
C GLN A 57 17.20 -31.05 14.70
N HIS A 58 16.28 -31.34 15.63
CA HIS A 58 14.97 -30.66 15.65
C HIS A 58 15.06 -29.18 16.06
N HIS A 59 16.04 -28.81 16.91
CA HIS A 59 16.19 -27.43 17.35
C HIS A 59 16.60 -26.49 16.20
N ASN A 60 17.42 -26.98 15.27
CA ASN A 60 17.87 -26.20 14.11
C ASN A 60 16.72 -25.91 13.12
N PHE A 61 15.76 -26.82 12.96
CA PHE A 61 14.62 -26.60 12.06
C PHE A 61 13.66 -25.54 12.60
N PHE A 62 13.35 -25.58 13.91
CA PHE A 62 12.53 -24.56 14.55
C PHE A 62 13.21 -23.20 14.59
N SER A 63 14.53 -23.15 14.79
CA SER A 63 15.29 -21.90 14.75
C SER A 63 15.33 -21.28 13.36
N PHE A 64 15.43 -22.09 12.30
CA PHE A 64 15.39 -21.61 10.92
C PHE A 64 13.99 -21.08 10.56
N LEU A 65 12.93 -21.78 10.95
CA LEU A 65 11.56 -21.36 10.67
C LEU A 65 11.19 -20.05 11.41
N ALA A 66 11.68 -19.87 12.65
CA ALA A 66 11.52 -18.63 13.41
C ALA A 66 12.26 -17.45 12.77
N PHE A 67 13.43 -17.68 12.18
CA PHE A 67 14.19 -16.64 11.48
C PHE A 67 13.49 -16.22 10.18
N VAL A 68 13.00 -17.18 9.39
CA VAL A 68 12.24 -16.90 8.16
C VAL A 68 10.93 -16.18 8.47
N SER A 69 10.20 -16.59 9.52
CA SER A 69 8.96 -15.91 9.90
C SER A 69 9.20 -14.48 10.38
N MET A 70 10.30 -14.23 11.10
CA MET A 70 10.70 -12.88 11.50
C MET A 70 11.00 -12.02 10.27
N ILE A 71 11.77 -12.52 9.30
CA ILE A 71 12.02 -11.80 8.04
C ILE A 71 10.72 -11.52 7.30
N CYS A 72 9.83 -12.51 7.16
CA CYS A 72 8.54 -12.31 6.50
C CYS A 72 7.70 -11.24 7.20
N LEU A 73 7.61 -11.25 8.53
CA LEU A 73 6.87 -10.22 9.29
C LEU A 73 7.42 -8.82 9.09
N PHE A 74 8.73 -8.67 8.95
CA PHE A 74 9.34 -7.35 8.73
C PHE A 74 9.38 -6.93 7.27
N VAL A 75 9.48 -7.85 6.31
CA VAL A 75 9.67 -7.53 4.87
C VAL A 75 8.35 -7.50 4.09
N LEU A 76 7.37 -8.37 4.40
CA LEU A 76 6.07 -8.36 3.70
C LEU A 76 5.38 -6.98 3.74
N PRO A 77 5.30 -6.28 4.89
CA PRO A 77 4.60 -5.00 4.95
C PRO A 77 5.19 -3.95 4.00
N PHE A 78 6.52 -3.91 3.85
CA PHE A 78 7.16 -2.98 2.92
C PHE A 78 6.88 -3.32 1.45
N TYR A 79 6.69 -4.60 1.13
CA TYR A 79 6.33 -5.02 -0.23
C TYR A 79 4.92 -4.57 -0.62
N PHE A 80 3.95 -4.69 0.29
CA PHE A 80 2.57 -4.26 0.05
C PHE A 80 2.39 -2.73 0.12
N VAL A 81 3.16 -2.03 0.95
CA VAL A 81 3.07 -0.56 1.07
C VAL A 81 3.74 0.16 -0.11
N ALA A 82 4.73 -0.46 -0.76
CA ALA A 82 5.47 0.20 -1.84
C ALA A 82 4.68 0.37 -3.15
N ASP A 83 3.69 -0.48 -3.43
CA ASP A 83 3.00 -0.46 -4.73
C ASP A 83 1.83 0.53 -4.80
N ASN A 84 1.27 0.94 -3.66
CA ASN A 84 0.09 1.83 -3.61
C ASN A 84 0.39 3.31 -3.84
N ASN A 85 1.66 3.73 -3.90
CA ASN A 85 2.00 5.16 -4.03
C ASN A 85 2.26 5.59 -5.49
N ARG A 86 1.75 4.82 -6.46
CA ARG A 86 1.82 5.21 -7.87
C ARG A 86 0.80 6.31 -8.13
N VAL A 87 1.29 7.45 -8.60
CA VAL A 87 0.40 8.52 -9.06
C VAL A 87 -0.19 8.09 -10.40
N TYR A 88 -1.51 8.18 -10.51
CA TYR A 88 -2.29 7.83 -11.68
C TYR A 88 -2.79 9.09 -12.41
N ALA A 89 -3.32 10.05 -11.66
CA ALA A 89 -3.87 11.28 -12.22
C ALA A 89 -3.57 12.51 -11.35
N TYR A 90 -3.63 13.68 -11.98
CA TYR A 90 -3.57 14.99 -11.35
C TYR A 90 -4.89 15.72 -11.55
N VAL A 91 -5.45 16.25 -10.47
CA VAL A 91 -6.69 17.04 -10.50
C VAL A 91 -6.41 18.44 -9.96
N GLY A 92 -6.51 19.44 -10.82
CA GLY A 92 -6.22 20.84 -10.53
C GLY A 92 -7.51 21.61 -10.39
N ILE A 93 -7.68 22.34 -9.29
CA ILE A 93 -8.88 23.08 -8.97
C ILE A 93 -8.53 24.54 -8.82
N ASP A 94 -9.18 25.37 -9.62
CA ASP A 94 -9.06 26.82 -9.56
C ASP A 94 -10.40 27.45 -9.24
N ILE A 95 -10.38 28.34 -8.24
CA ILE A 95 -11.55 29.07 -7.77
C ILE A 95 -11.24 30.55 -7.84
N ASN A 96 -12.19 31.34 -8.33
CA ASN A 96 -12.05 32.78 -8.34
C ASN A 96 -12.40 33.38 -6.97
N PRO A 97 -11.59 34.30 -6.41
CA PRO A 97 -10.53 35.03 -7.11
C PRO A 97 -9.14 34.39 -7.11
N ASN A 98 -8.74 33.55 -6.15
CA ASN A 98 -7.32 33.17 -6.03
C ASN A 98 -6.96 31.80 -5.38
N PRO A 99 -7.83 30.89 -4.92
CA PRO A 99 -7.33 29.56 -4.53
C PRO A 99 -7.11 28.61 -5.73
N SER A 100 -5.88 28.11 -5.85
CA SER A 100 -5.46 27.13 -6.87
C SER A 100 -4.69 25.99 -6.23
N ILE A 101 -5.18 24.77 -6.42
CA ILE A 101 -4.65 23.57 -5.77
C ILE A 101 -4.62 22.40 -6.75
N GLU A 102 -3.65 21.51 -6.60
CA GLU A 102 -3.54 20.29 -7.40
C GLU A 102 -3.46 19.07 -6.48
N PHE A 103 -4.31 18.08 -6.73
CA PHE A 103 -4.34 16.80 -6.04
C PHE A 103 -3.64 15.74 -6.89
N LYS A 104 -2.79 14.94 -6.25
CA LYS A 104 -2.17 13.74 -6.83
C LYS A 104 -3.00 12.55 -6.41
N LEU A 105 -3.53 11.80 -7.36
CA LEU A 105 -4.42 10.68 -7.11
C LEU A 105 -3.77 9.37 -7.53
N ASP A 106 -4.08 8.27 -6.82
CA ASP A 106 -3.81 6.91 -7.28
C ASP A 106 -4.92 6.37 -8.19
N GLU A 107 -4.80 5.10 -8.59
CA GLU A 107 -5.74 4.41 -9.49
C GLU A 107 -7.16 4.31 -8.90
N ASP A 108 -7.28 4.30 -7.57
CA ASP A 108 -8.55 4.20 -6.83
C ASP A 108 -9.12 5.58 -6.45
N LEU A 109 -8.59 6.66 -7.03
CA LEU A 109 -8.92 8.06 -6.73
C LEU A 109 -8.59 8.52 -5.31
N HIS A 110 -7.71 7.82 -4.58
CA HIS A 110 -7.27 8.30 -3.27
C HIS A 110 -6.20 9.38 -3.42
N VAL A 111 -6.30 10.41 -2.57
CA VAL A 111 -5.36 11.53 -2.57
C VAL A 111 -4.03 11.08 -1.96
N GLN A 112 -3.01 11.00 -2.80
CA GLN A 112 -1.64 10.69 -2.40
C GLN A 112 -0.85 11.95 -2.00
N GLY A 113 -1.23 13.12 -2.54
CA GLY A 113 -0.57 14.38 -2.25
C GLY A 113 -1.35 15.60 -2.72
N ILE A 114 -0.94 16.76 -2.22
CA ILE A 114 -1.50 18.07 -2.56
C ILE A 114 -0.36 19.02 -2.89
N ARG A 115 -0.49 19.77 -4.00
CA ARG A 115 0.36 20.91 -4.37
C ARG A 115 -0.51 22.17 -4.31
N SER A 116 -0.25 23.02 -3.32
CA SER A 116 -0.87 24.35 -3.25
C SER A 116 -0.07 25.31 -4.14
N ILE A 117 -0.72 25.90 -5.14
CA ILE A 117 -0.05 26.75 -6.15
C ILE A 117 0.09 28.18 -5.61
N ASN A 118 -0.90 28.67 -4.85
CA ASN A 118 -0.89 29.98 -4.21
C ASN A 118 -1.03 29.90 -2.68
N ASP A 119 -0.80 31.05 -2.04
CA ASP A 119 -0.81 31.20 -0.59
C ASP A 119 -2.19 30.98 0.01
N GLU A 120 -3.26 31.38 -0.69
CA GLU A 120 -4.64 31.11 -0.30
C GLU A 120 -4.91 29.61 -0.24
N ALA A 121 -4.59 28.87 -1.30
CA ALA A 121 -4.73 27.41 -1.32
C ALA A 121 -3.86 26.74 -0.26
N LYS A 122 -2.68 27.29 0.04
CA LYS A 122 -1.79 26.80 1.11
C LYS A 122 -2.41 26.97 2.49
N ARG A 123 -3.07 28.11 2.75
CA ARG A 123 -3.79 28.34 4.01
C ARG A 123 -4.96 27.38 4.16
N ILE A 124 -5.71 27.13 3.09
CA ILE A 124 -6.86 26.22 3.13
C ILE A 124 -6.41 24.75 3.25
N SER A 125 -5.37 24.34 2.52
CA SER A 125 -4.88 22.95 2.55
C SER A 125 -4.36 22.52 3.91
N GLN A 126 -3.82 23.45 4.71
CA GLN A 126 -3.44 23.19 6.11
C GLN A 126 -4.62 22.77 7.00
N HIS A 127 -5.85 23.16 6.64
CA HIS A 127 -7.06 22.80 7.38
C HIS A 127 -7.72 21.51 6.88
N LEU A 128 -7.23 20.93 5.78
CA LEU A 128 -7.66 19.62 5.29
C LEU A 128 -6.97 18.51 6.10
N MET A 129 -7.42 18.26 7.32
CA MET A 129 -6.84 17.19 8.14
C MET A 129 -7.13 15.81 7.54
N ASN A 130 -6.12 14.93 7.54
CA ASN A 130 -6.23 13.54 7.09
C ASN A 130 -6.73 13.42 5.64
N TYR A 131 -6.29 14.28 4.72
CA TYR A 131 -6.65 14.14 3.30
C TYR A 131 -5.97 12.94 2.64
N LYS A 132 -4.81 12.52 3.14
CA LYS A 132 -4.02 11.46 2.52
C LYS A 132 -4.75 10.12 2.59
N ASP A 133 -4.72 9.37 1.49
CA ASP A 133 -5.40 8.09 1.27
C ASP A 133 -6.94 8.17 1.38
N LYS A 134 -7.52 9.37 1.36
CA LYS A 134 -8.98 9.55 1.24
C LYS A 134 -9.39 9.73 -0.21
N ASN A 135 -10.61 9.32 -0.53
CA ASN A 135 -11.14 9.45 -1.87
C ASN A 135 -11.27 10.94 -2.25
N ALA A 136 -10.74 11.31 -3.42
CA ALA A 136 -10.75 12.67 -3.95
C ALA A 136 -12.16 13.24 -4.06
N ILE A 137 -13.15 12.38 -4.32
CA ILE A 137 -14.55 12.74 -4.40
C ILE A 137 -15.06 13.37 -3.09
N ASP A 138 -14.52 12.97 -1.94
CA ASP A 138 -14.92 13.51 -0.65
C ASP A 138 -14.05 14.73 -0.26
N VAL A 139 -12.78 14.68 -0.64
CA VAL A 139 -11.79 15.73 -0.29
C VAL A 139 -12.00 17.01 -1.09
N ILE A 140 -12.33 16.91 -2.38
CA ILE A 140 -12.50 18.05 -3.28
C ILE A 140 -13.69 18.95 -2.86
N PRO A 141 -14.90 18.42 -2.63
CA PRO A 141 -16.01 19.17 -2.03
C PRO A 141 -15.64 19.87 -0.73
N LEU A 142 -14.93 19.17 0.16
CA LEU A 142 -14.49 19.72 1.44
C LEU A 142 -13.54 20.90 1.24
N PHE A 143 -12.63 20.83 0.26
CA PHE A 143 -11.76 21.96 -0.09
C PHE A 143 -12.57 23.17 -0.57
N ILE A 144 -13.53 22.96 -1.48
CA ILE A 144 -14.39 24.03 -2.02
C ILE A 144 -15.23 24.66 -0.90
N GLU A 145 -15.80 23.86 0.00
CA GLU A 145 -16.54 24.33 1.17
C GLU A 145 -15.65 25.18 2.09
N LYS A 146 -14.40 24.77 2.31
CA LYS A 146 -13.45 25.52 3.14
C LYS A 146 -13.06 26.85 2.50
N VAL A 147 -12.90 26.89 1.18
CA VAL A 147 -12.69 28.13 0.42
C VAL A 147 -13.89 29.07 0.59
N GLU A 148 -15.11 28.55 0.51
CA GLU A 148 -16.34 29.32 0.72
C GLU A 148 -16.43 29.90 2.13
N GLN A 149 -16.18 29.07 3.15
CA GLN A 149 -16.17 29.47 4.57
C GLN A 149 -15.12 30.54 4.86
N ALA A 150 -13.99 30.51 4.15
CA ALA A 150 -12.94 31.52 4.26
C ALA A 150 -13.26 32.83 3.52
N GLY A 151 -14.38 32.91 2.79
CA GLY A 151 -14.76 34.07 1.99
C GLY A 151 -13.88 34.28 0.76
N LEU A 152 -13.15 33.26 0.32
CA LEU A 152 -12.22 33.31 -0.82
C LEU A 152 -12.92 32.93 -2.14
N THR A 153 -14.19 33.34 -2.29
CA THR A 153 -14.98 33.11 -3.50
C THR A 153 -15.68 34.39 -3.94
N ASN A 154 -15.88 34.54 -5.25
CA ASN A 154 -16.72 35.60 -5.80
C ASN A 154 -18.22 35.23 -5.79
N LYS A 155 -19.09 36.18 -6.18
CA LYS A 155 -20.55 35.98 -6.28
C LYS A 155 -20.96 34.96 -7.35
N ASN A 156 -20.10 34.73 -8.34
CA ASN A 156 -20.39 33.85 -9.47
C ASN A 156 -20.15 32.38 -9.12
N LYS A 157 -19.44 32.10 -8.01
CA LYS A 157 -19.13 30.75 -7.50
C LYS A 157 -18.72 29.80 -8.62
N GLN A 158 -17.66 30.16 -9.33
CA GLN A 158 -17.13 29.39 -10.45
C GLN A 158 -15.92 28.57 -10.03
N VAL A 159 -15.87 27.32 -10.48
CA VAL A 159 -14.72 26.43 -10.31
C VAL A 159 -14.34 25.84 -11.65
N ILE A 160 -13.04 25.83 -11.95
CA ILE A 160 -12.46 25.04 -13.05
C ILE A 160 -11.76 23.83 -12.45
N ILE A 161 -12.10 22.63 -12.92
CA ILE A 161 -11.47 21.37 -12.55
C ILE A 161 -10.73 20.83 -13.78
N GLY A 162 -9.40 20.84 -13.73
CA GLY A 162 -8.52 20.24 -14.74
C GLY A 162 -8.14 18.83 -14.35
N ILE A 163 -8.16 17.92 -15.31
CA ILE A 163 -7.81 16.51 -15.09
C ILE A 163 -6.72 16.12 -16.09
N SER A 164 -5.56 15.73 -15.57
CA SER A 164 -4.41 15.23 -16.32
C SER A 164 -4.13 13.78 -15.90
N SER A 165 -4.51 12.81 -16.72
CA SER A 165 -4.24 11.38 -16.46
C SER A 165 -2.95 10.94 -17.15
N LEU A 166 -2.17 10.10 -16.47
CA LEU A 166 -0.98 9.46 -17.05
C LEU A 166 -1.32 8.33 -18.01
N GLN A 167 -2.56 7.82 -17.99
CA GLN A 167 -3.05 6.82 -18.93
C GLN A 167 -4.10 7.44 -19.86
N GLU A 168 -4.00 7.16 -21.17
CA GLU A 168 -4.83 7.85 -22.19
C GLU A 168 -6.33 7.51 -22.11
N THR A 169 -6.69 6.42 -21.42
CA THR A 169 -8.02 5.75 -21.52
C THR A 169 -9.05 6.16 -20.47
N ASP A 170 -8.76 7.10 -19.57
CA ASP A 170 -9.56 7.27 -18.35
C ASP A 170 -10.73 8.25 -18.50
N VAL A 171 -11.66 7.89 -19.37
CA VAL A 171 -12.97 8.54 -19.51
C VAL A 171 -13.79 8.41 -18.22
N THR A 172 -13.60 7.32 -17.46
CA THR A 172 -14.33 7.01 -16.22
C THR A 172 -14.06 8.03 -15.11
N LEU A 173 -12.79 8.33 -14.82
CA LEU A 173 -12.40 9.31 -13.79
C LEU A 173 -12.97 10.71 -14.10
N PHE A 174 -12.93 11.10 -15.37
CA PHE A 174 -13.49 12.37 -15.82
C PHE A 174 -15.00 12.44 -15.63
N GLU A 175 -15.73 11.40 -16.04
CA GLU A 175 -17.20 11.37 -15.89
C GLU A 175 -17.63 11.22 -14.42
N GLU A 176 -16.93 10.46 -13.59
CA GLU A 176 -17.22 10.34 -12.15
C GLU A 176 -17.05 11.67 -11.41
N LEU A 177 -15.94 12.38 -11.65
CA LEU A 177 -15.71 13.70 -11.06
C LEU A 177 -16.71 14.72 -11.58
N LYS A 178 -17.04 14.66 -12.88
CA LYS A 178 -18.02 15.55 -13.48
C LYS A 178 -19.42 15.31 -12.91
N GLU A 179 -19.89 14.07 -12.82
CA GLU A 179 -21.19 13.72 -12.24
C GLU A 179 -21.29 14.19 -10.78
N LYS A 180 -20.27 13.93 -9.96
CA LYS A 180 -20.28 14.33 -8.55
C LYS A 180 -20.07 15.83 -8.35
N SER A 181 -19.38 16.50 -9.27
CA SER A 181 -19.24 17.96 -9.23
C SER A 181 -20.59 18.68 -9.39
N VAL A 182 -21.53 18.11 -10.17
CA VAL A 182 -22.91 18.64 -10.32
C VAL A 182 -23.66 18.67 -8.98
N SER A 183 -23.22 17.90 -7.98
CA SER A 183 -23.83 17.87 -6.64
C SER A 183 -23.49 19.08 -5.76
N LEU A 184 -22.48 19.89 -6.12
CA LEU A 184 -22.09 21.08 -5.35
C LEU A 184 -23.09 22.23 -5.60
N GLN A 185 -24.15 22.26 -4.78
CA GLN A 185 -25.24 23.23 -4.90
C GLN A 185 -24.72 24.68 -4.90
N GLY A 186 -25.08 25.43 -5.96
CA GLY A 186 -24.75 26.85 -6.08
C GLY A 186 -23.39 27.16 -6.70
N TRP A 187 -22.59 26.15 -7.05
CA TRP A 187 -21.33 26.32 -7.77
C TRP A 187 -21.48 26.00 -9.26
N LYS A 188 -20.95 26.85 -10.12
CA LYS A 188 -20.81 26.60 -11.57
C LYS A 188 -19.47 25.93 -11.82
N ILE A 189 -19.50 24.62 -12.05
CA ILE A 189 -18.29 23.81 -12.23
C ILE A 189 -18.10 23.47 -13.70
N THR A 190 -16.88 23.69 -14.19
CA THR A 190 -16.45 23.29 -15.52
C THR A 190 -15.27 22.33 -15.37
N THR A 191 -15.41 21.14 -15.95
CA THR A 191 -14.37 20.10 -15.90
C THR A 191 -13.70 19.98 -17.26
N VAL A 192 -12.37 19.94 -17.29
CA VAL A 192 -11.55 20.03 -18.49
C VAL A 192 -10.48 18.95 -18.47
N LYS A 193 -10.32 18.23 -19.58
CA LYS A 193 -9.19 17.31 -19.76
C LYS A 193 -7.96 18.13 -20.16
N VAL A 194 -6.89 18.02 -19.39
CA VAL A 194 -5.64 18.75 -19.59
C VAL A 194 -4.56 17.76 -20.03
N PRO A 195 -3.89 17.98 -21.18
CA PRO A 195 -2.77 17.14 -21.59
C PRO A 195 -1.62 17.16 -20.58
N ASN A 196 -0.94 16.02 -20.39
CA ASN A 196 0.17 15.90 -19.45
C ASN A 196 1.30 16.89 -19.77
N GLU A 197 1.52 17.21 -21.05
CA GLU A 197 2.52 18.16 -21.49
C GLU A 197 2.21 19.57 -20.95
N ILE A 198 0.94 20.00 -21.02
CA ILE A 198 0.49 21.28 -20.43
C ILE A 198 0.70 21.26 -18.92
N ARG A 199 0.27 20.19 -18.24
CA ARG A 199 0.44 20.07 -16.78
C ARG A 199 1.91 20.13 -16.36
N ASN A 200 2.81 19.48 -17.10
CA ASN A 200 4.24 19.48 -16.81
C ASN A 200 4.88 20.86 -17.01
N VAL A 201 4.49 21.58 -18.07
CA VAL A 201 4.94 22.96 -18.29
C VAL A 201 4.41 23.89 -17.20
N ALA A 202 3.15 23.74 -16.81
CA ALA A 202 2.54 24.52 -15.72
C ALA A 202 3.23 24.26 -14.38
N GLU A 203 3.57 23.01 -14.06
CA GLU A 203 4.34 22.67 -12.86
C GLU A 203 5.72 23.34 -12.88
N ALA A 204 6.44 23.27 -14.00
CA ALA A 204 7.76 23.89 -14.15
C ALA A 204 7.73 25.43 -14.01
N GLN A 205 6.62 26.06 -14.40
CA GLN A 205 6.41 27.50 -14.29
C GLN A 205 5.73 27.93 -12.97
N ASN A 206 5.41 26.97 -12.09
CA ASN A 206 4.61 27.17 -10.88
C ASN A 206 3.26 27.87 -11.15
N LEU A 207 2.61 27.51 -12.25
CA LEU A 207 1.27 27.94 -12.65
C LEU A 207 0.25 26.82 -12.44
N SER A 208 -1.04 27.18 -12.47
CA SER A 208 -2.10 26.19 -12.63
C SER A 208 -2.07 25.62 -14.05
N MET A 209 -2.29 24.31 -14.16
CA MET A 209 -2.43 23.67 -15.47
C MET A 209 -3.66 24.17 -16.23
N ASN A 210 -4.71 24.61 -15.53
CA ASN A 210 -5.90 25.18 -16.16
C ASN A 210 -5.64 26.60 -16.69
N GLU A 211 -4.89 27.42 -15.95
CA GLU A 211 -4.49 28.76 -16.39
C GLU A 211 -3.63 28.66 -17.66
N LEU A 212 -2.64 27.76 -17.67
CA LEU A 212 -1.81 27.54 -18.85
C LEU A 212 -2.64 27.01 -20.02
N MET A 213 -3.53 26.06 -19.77
CA MET A 213 -4.46 25.55 -20.80
C MET A 213 -5.33 26.69 -21.37
N ALA A 214 -5.88 27.54 -20.51
CA ALA A 214 -6.71 28.66 -20.92
C ALA A 214 -5.94 29.68 -21.78
N LYS A 215 -4.68 29.95 -21.42
CA LYS A 215 -3.79 30.81 -22.19
C LYS A 215 -3.51 30.23 -23.58
N GLU A 216 -3.19 28.94 -23.68
CA GLU A 216 -2.97 28.26 -24.96
C GLU A 216 -4.23 28.25 -25.84
N LEU A 217 -5.42 28.13 -25.24
CA LEU A 217 -6.70 28.21 -25.95
C LEU A 217 -7.01 29.62 -26.49
N ALA A 218 -6.48 30.68 -25.87
CA ALA A 218 -6.68 32.06 -26.30
C ALA A 218 -5.68 32.49 -27.40
N GLU A 219 -4.51 31.87 -27.47
CA GLU A 219 -3.49 32.20 -28.46
C GLU A 219 -3.84 31.65 -29.86
N LYS A 220 -3.85 32.52 -30.88
CA LYS A 220 -4.13 32.14 -32.29
C LYS A 220 -3.06 31.26 -32.94
N ASN A 221 -1.88 31.19 -32.32
CA ASN A 221 -0.76 30.31 -32.69
C ASN A 221 -0.29 29.63 -31.40
N PRO A 222 -0.96 28.56 -30.96
CA PRO A 222 -0.56 27.86 -29.73
C PRO A 222 0.89 27.43 -29.84
N MET A 223 1.59 27.32 -28.71
CA MET A 223 2.91 26.70 -28.71
C MET A 223 2.81 25.38 -29.47
N ARG A 224 3.84 25.11 -30.28
CA ARG A 224 3.94 24.09 -31.33
C ARG A 224 3.83 22.66 -30.77
N ILE A 225 2.68 22.35 -30.17
CA ILE A 225 2.35 21.09 -29.56
C ILE A 225 1.14 20.60 -30.35
N GLN A 226 1.38 19.60 -31.20
CA GLN A 226 0.32 18.87 -31.88
C GLN A 226 -0.44 18.07 -30.83
N PHE A 227 -1.31 18.72 -30.07
CA PHE A 227 -2.20 18.03 -29.15
C PHE A 227 -3.27 17.32 -29.97
N LYS A 228 -3.11 16.02 -30.19
CA LYS A 228 -4.11 15.17 -30.85
C LYS A 228 -5.50 15.20 -30.20
N ASN A 229 -5.64 15.73 -28.98
CA ASN A 229 -6.83 15.59 -28.15
C ASN A 229 -7.46 16.92 -27.66
N VAL A 230 -7.00 18.10 -28.13
CA VAL A 230 -7.65 19.38 -27.77
C VAL A 230 -8.94 19.63 -28.58
N GLU A 231 -9.14 18.87 -29.66
CA GLU A 231 -10.32 18.98 -30.54
C GLU A 231 -11.65 18.55 -29.87
N GLU A 232 -11.63 17.93 -28.69
CA GLU A 232 -12.84 17.44 -27.99
C GLU A 232 -13.47 18.45 -27.00
N LEU A 233 -12.85 19.61 -26.78
CA LEU A 233 -13.40 20.64 -25.89
C LEU A 233 -14.56 21.39 -26.56
N LYS A 234 -15.76 21.29 -25.98
CA LYS A 234 -16.95 22.01 -26.44
C LYS A 234 -16.71 23.52 -26.40
N GLU A 235 -17.23 24.23 -27.40
CA GLU A 235 -17.14 25.70 -27.48
C GLU A 235 -17.69 26.42 -26.24
N GLU A 236 -18.74 25.86 -25.62
CA GLU A 236 -19.29 26.36 -24.36
C GLU A 236 -18.28 26.31 -23.21
N ASP A 237 -17.55 25.22 -23.08
CA ASP A 237 -16.51 25.05 -22.05
C ASP A 237 -15.33 25.99 -22.33
N ARG A 238 -14.95 26.18 -23.60
CA ARG A 238 -13.90 27.15 -24.01
C ARG A 238 -14.27 28.58 -23.59
N ALA A 239 -15.50 29.01 -23.87
CA ALA A 239 -15.97 30.35 -23.51
C ALA A 239 -16.00 30.55 -21.98
N ILE A 240 -16.38 29.52 -21.21
CA ILE A 240 -16.36 29.58 -19.75
C ILE A 240 -14.93 29.69 -19.21
N ILE A 241 -14.00 28.90 -19.74
CA ILE A 241 -12.59 28.93 -19.35
C ILE A 241 -11.96 30.30 -19.65
N GLN A 242 -12.16 30.84 -20.86
CA GLN A 242 -11.65 32.16 -21.24
C GLN A 242 -12.23 33.26 -20.35
N SER A 243 -13.56 33.22 -20.10
CA SER A 243 -14.22 34.16 -19.20
C SER A 243 -13.73 34.04 -17.75
N PHE A 244 -13.33 32.86 -17.30
CA PHE A 244 -12.84 32.63 -15.95
C PHE A 244 -11.47 33.31 -15.73
N TYR A 245 -10.57 33.21 -16.72
CA TYR A 245 -9.21 33.75 -16.66
C TYR A 245 -9.06 35.17 -17.24
N ASN A 246 -10.12 35.73 -17.82
CA ASN A 246 -10.13 37.04 -18.50
C ASN A 246 -9.18 37.11 -19.71
N TYR A 247 -9.12 36.05 -20.50
CA TYR A 247 -8.43 36.02 -21.79
C TYR A 247 -9.34 36.42 -22.96
#